data_AF-A0A8T7GNV3-F1
#
_entry.id   AF-A0A8T7GNV3-F1
#
_cell.length_a   1.000
_cell.length_b   1.000
_cell.length_c   1.000
_cell.angle_alpha   90.00
_cell.angle_beta   90.00
_cell.angle_gamma   90.00
#
_symmetry.space_group_name_H-M   'P 1'
#
loop_
_entity.id
_entity.type
_entity.pdbx_description
1 polymer ?
#
loop_
_entity_poly.entity_id
_entity_poly.type
_entity_poly.pdbx_seq_one_letter_code
_entity_poly.pdbx_strand_id
1 'polypeptide(L)'
;MAVLGGAPTDLFSFAIYYYFPAAFTVFVFGCAYRFLRMVALWRRPVKAEPRYRGGGASFKGLIKTFLDPIIFSAKHKKWDFVFGLIFLHLLGVIPIIFLLAQHMAFFAYLIPPYRILWPFALPLSVTSATLTITSPLKPVTAMRFTFVNNFWGPLSVILNGDVLAILAIVGASFKVGTKIYERCVKKLRNARITDILVYALLLEILFTGYLAARHFPTTAAGTNVAVYDTLLGLHVLGASTLLALLPFTKYWHFIFGYWYGKLHEWWDLRVQKGAI
;
A
#
# COMPACT_ATOMS: atom_id res chain seq x y z
N MET A 1 25.76 -0.59 -5.55
CA MET A 1 24.80 0.04 -6.47
C MET A 1 25.60 1.00 -7.34
N ALA A 2 25.91 0.63 -8.58
CA ALA A 2 26.52 1.55 -9.52
C ALA A 2 25.43 2.52 -9.99
N VAL A 3 25.59 3.82 -9.71
CA VAL A 3 24.81 4.88 -10.36
C VAL A 3 25.21 4.84 -11.83
N LEU A 4 24.34 4.33 -12.69
CA LEU A 4 24.55 4.36 -14.14
C LEU A 4 24.47 5.82 -14.59
N GLY A 5 25.64 6.47 -14.61
CA GLY A 5 25.84 7.89 -14.82
C GLY A 5 25.61 8.35 -16.26
N GLY A 6 24.34 8.55 -16.62
CA GLY A 6 23.93 9.46 -17.70
C GLY A 6 23.40 10.79 -17.14
N ALA A 7 22.97 11.71 -18.01
CA ALA A 7 22.02 12.76 -17.62
C ALA A 7 20.59 12.21 -17.75
N PRO A 8 19.63 12.64 -16.92
CA PRO A 8 18.24 12.21 -17.08
C PRO A 8 17.71 12.64 -18.46
N THR A 9 17.14 11.71 -19.20
CA THR A 9 16.58 11.94 -20.55
C THR A 9 15.12 12.36 -20.51
N ASP A 10 14.43 12.02 -19.43
CA ASP A 10 13.00 12.22 -19.21
C ASP A 10 12.67 12.12 -17.71
N LEU A 11 11.41 12.37 -17.36
CA LEU A 11 10.96 12.32 -15.96
C LEU A 11 11.04 10.91 -15.37
N PHE A 12 10.80 9.88 -16.18
CA PHE A 12 10.80 8.48 -15.74
C PHE A 12 12.19 8.01 -15.32
N SER A 13 13.18 8.24 -16.17
CA SER A 13 14.60 7.96 -15.93
C SER A 13 15.11 8.74 -14.71
N PHE A 14 14.74 10.02 -14.56
CA PHE A 14 15.05 10.77 -13.34
C PHE A 14 14.45 10.10 -12.09
N ALA A 15 13.16 9.78 -12.12
CA ALA A 15 12.43 9.22 -10.99
C ALA A 15 13.00 7.86 -10.55
N ILE A 16 13.32 6.97 -11.49
CA ILE A 16 13.85 5.63 -11.18
C ILE A 16 15.32 5.66 -10.77
N TYR A 17 16.18 6.32 -11.55
CA TYR A 17 17.63 6.13 -11.38
C TYR A 17 18.25 7.08 -10.36
N TYR A 18 17.62 8.22 -10.08
CA TYR A 18 18.17 9.24 -9.17
C TYR A 18 17.28 9.44 -7.96
N TYR A 19 15.99 9.71 -8.17
CA TYR A 19 15.11 10.08 -7.07
C TYR A 19 14.73 8.89 -6.18
N PHE A 20 14.37 7.74 -6.76
CA PHE A 20 14.00 6.55 -5.99
C PHE A 20 15.12 6.07 -5.05
N PRO A 21 16.40 5.94 -5.46
CA PRO A 21 17.49 5.59 -4.54
C PRO A 21 17.68 6.58 -3.39
N ALA A 22 17.56 7.89 -3.67
CA ALA A 22 17.64 8.92 -2.65
C ALA A 22 16.47 8.81 -1.65
N ALA A 23 15.25 8.66 -2.15
CA ALA A 23 14.05 8.48 -1.34
C ALA A 23 14.11 7.19 -0.50
N PHE A 24 14.59 6.09 -1.07
CA PHE A 24 14.80 4.83 -0.36
C PHE A 24 15.83 4.98 0.77
N THR A 25 16.90 5.74 0.53
CA THR A 25 17.90 6.05 1.56
C THR A 25 17.28 6.81 2.73
N VAL A 26 16.50 7.87 2.45
CA VAL A 26 15.76 8.63 3.47
C VAL A 26 14.79 7.73 4.24
N PHE A 27 14.09 6.84 3.54
CA PHE A 27 13.18 5.87 4.15
C PHE A 27 13.91 4.94 5.13
N VAL A 28 15.05 4.36 4.74
CA VAL A 28 15.85 3.46 5.59
C VAL A 28 16.35 4.20 6.84
N PHE A 29 16.90 5.40 6.69
CA PHE A 29 17.33 6.21 7.84
C PHE A 29 16.15 6.59 8.75
N GLY A 30 15.01 6.96 8.18
CA GLY A 30 13.81 7.29 8.95
C GLY A 30 13.26 6.08 9.72
N CYS A 31 13.26 4.90 9.11
CA CYS A 31 12.93 3.64 9.78
C CYS A 31 13.89 3.38 10.94
N ALA A 32 15.20 3.41 10.68
CA ALA A 32 16.22 3.16 11.69
C ALA A 32 16.09 4.12 12.87
N TYR A 33 15.92 5.43 12.61
CA TYR A 33 15.67 6.43 13.64
C TYR A 33 14.42 6.12 14.48
N ARG A 34 13.30 5.75 13.85
CA ARG A 34 12.06 5.38 14.56
C ARG A 34 12.26 4.14 15.43
N PHE A 35 12.88 3.10 14.90
CA PHE A 35 13.17 1.88 15.65
C PHE A 35 14.10 2.13 16.83
N LEU A 36 15.20 2.85 16.60
CA LEU A 36 16.14 3.23 17.66
C LEU A 36 15.44 4.05 18.74
N ARG A 37 14.61 5.03 18.36
CA ARG A 37 13.84 5.82 19.32
C ARG A 37 12.88 4.94 20.13
N MET A 38 12.21 3.98 19.49
CA MET A 38 11.27 3.08 20.16
C MET A 38 11.99 2.15 21.14
N VAL A 39 13.14 1.59 20.76
CA VAL A 39 13.89 0.64 21.60
C VAL A 39 14.67 1.39 22.70
N ALA A 40 15.39 2.46 22.36
CA ALA A 40 16.27 3.17 23.28
C ALA A 40 15.54 4.10 24.26
N LEU A 41 14.42 4.72 23.86
CA LEU A 41 13.62 5.57 24.75
C LEU A 41 12.41 4.83 25.34
N TRP A 42 12.38 3.49 25.23
CA TRP A 42 11.33 2.69 25.82
C TRP A 42 11.35 2.82 27.35
N ARG A 43 10.40 3.58 27.90
CA ARG A 43 10.13 3.55 29.34
C ARG A 43 9.18 2.40 29.61
N ARG A 44 9.67 1.33 30.24
CA ARG A 44 8.81 0.20 30.68
C ARG A 44 7.81 0.76 31.72
N PRO A 45 6.49 0.78 31.44
CA PRO A 45 5.53 1.09 32.51
C PRO A 45 5.62 0.01 33.58
N VAL A 46 5.35 0.37 34.84
CA VAL A 46 5.28 -0.60 35.95
C VAL A 46 4.17 -1.61 35.61
N LYS A 47 4.56 -2.88 35.47
CA LYS A 47 3.70 -3.96 34.98
C LYS A 47 2.95 -4.58 36.16
N ALA A 48 1.64 -4.78 36.00
CA ALA A 48 0.88 -5.64 36.90
C ALA A 48 1.36 -7.10 36.75
N GLU A 49 1.24 -7.90 37.82
CA GLU A 49 1.58 -9.32 37.76
C GLU A 49 0.76 -10.05 36.68
N PRO A 50 1.38 -10.91 35.86
CA PRO A 50 0.68 -11.63 34.81
C PRO A 50 -0.42 -12.53 35.38
N ARG A 51 -1.67 -12.28 35.01
CA ARG A 51 -2.76 -13.23 35.27
C ARG A 51 -2.79 -14.28 34.17
N TYR A 52 -1.98 -15.33 34.33
CA TYR A 52 -1.88 -16.41 33.35
C TYR A 52 -3.25 -17.07 33.14
N ARG A 53 -3.78 -16.95 31.93
CA ARG A 53 -4.91 -17.72 31.42
C ARG A 53 -4.35 -18.57 30.29
N GLY A 54 -4.58 -19.89 30.33
CA GLY A 54 -3.90 -20.85 29.45
C GLY A 54 -3.86 -20.47 27.96
N GLY A 55 -2.92 -21.03 27.20
CA GLY A 55 -2.55 -20.56 25.86
C GLY A 55 -3.70 -20.33 24.86
N GLY A 56 -4.78 -21.12 24.94
CA GLY A 56 -5.98 -20.91 24.11
C GLY A 56 -6.68 -19.57 24.36
N ALA A 57 -6.75 -19.11 25.61
CA ALA A 57 -7.32 -17.81 25.95
C ALA A 57 -6.43 -16.65 25.46
N SER A 58 -5.11 -16.79 25.55
CA SER A 58 -4.16 -15.83 25.00
C SER A 58 -4.28 -15.72 23.47
N PHE A 59 -4.40 -16.85 22.78
CA PHE A 59 -4.58 -16.87 21.32
C PHE A 59 -5.91 -16.25 20.88
N LYS A 60 -7.02 -16.60 21.53
CA LYS A 60 -8.32 -15.95 21.29
C LYS A 60 -8.26 -14.45 21.56
N GLY A 61 -7.57 -14.05 22.63
CA GLY A 61 -7.33 -12.64 22.97
C GLY A 61 -6.55 -11.90 21.88
N LEU A 62 -5.56 -12.54 21.26
CA LEU A 62 -4.77 -11.97 20.17
C LEU A 62 -5.66 -11.65 18.98
N ILE A 63 -6.43 -12.64 18.50
CA ILE A 63 -7.36 -12.46 17.37
C ILE A 63 -8.34 -11.33 17.67
N LYS A 64 -8.93 -11.33 18.88
CA LYS A 64 -9.90 -10.32 19.29
C LYS A 64 -9.31 -8.91 19.31
N THR A 65 -8.08 -8.71 19.80
CA THR A 65 -7.41 -7.40 19.81
C THR A 65 -7.27 -6.79 18.40
N PHE A 66 -7.08 -7.63 17.37
CA PHE A 66 -7.04 -7.18 15.97
C PHE A 66 -8.43 -6.97 15.36
N LEU A 67 -9.42 -7.79 15.72
CA LEU A 67 -10.78 -7.70 15.19
C LEU A 67 -11.62 -6.58 15.83
N ASP A 68 -11.44 -6.30 17.12
CA ASP A 68 -12.25 -5.32 17.87
C ASP A 68 -12.30 -3.93 17.18
N PRO A 69 -11.19 -3.34 16.70
CA PRO A 69 -11.22 -2.08 15.96
C PRO A 69 -12.02 -2.15 14.65
N ILE A 70 -11.96 -3.29 13.94
CA ILE A 70 -12.69 -3.51 12.69
C ILE A 70 -14.18 -3.57 12.97
N ILE A 71 -14.58 -4.35 13.98
CA ILE A 71 -15.97 -4.48 14.43
C ILE A 71 -16.50 -3.12 14.92
N PHE A 72 -15.72 -2.40 15.71
CA PHE A 72 -16.08 -1.08 16.19
C PHE A 72 -16.29 -0.10 15.04
N SER A 73 -15.38 -0.09 14.06
CA SER A 73 -15.50 0.77 12.89
C SER A 73 -16.73 0.42 12.05
N ALA A 74 -17.02 -0.87 11.85
CA ALA A 74 -18.20 -1.32 11.14
C ALA A 74 -19.50 -0.86 11.82
N LYS A 75 -19.55 -0.89 13.15
CA LYS A 75 -20.75 -0.53 13.93
C LYS A 75 -20.94 0.97 14.07
N HIS A 76 -19.87 1.72 14.36
CA HIS A 76 -19.97 3.12 14.80
C HIS A 76 -19.46 4.13 13.78
N LYS A 77 -18.67 3.70 12.79
CA LYS A 77 -18.04 4.58 11.80
C LYS A 77 -18.23 4.02 10.39
N LYS A 78 -19.47 3.74 10.01
CA LYS A 78 -19.86 3.03 8.78
C LYS A 78 -19.15 3.56 7.52
N TRP A 79 -19.12 4.87 7.32
CA TRP A 79 -18.47 5.47 6.15
C TRP A 79 -16.95 5.32 6.16
N ASP A 80 -16.33 5.50 7.31
CA ASP A 80 -14.89 5.29 7.48
C ASP A 80 -14.52 3.81 7.34
N PHE A 81 -15.40 2.89 7.74
CA PHE A 81 -15.26 1.46 7.50
C PHE A 81 -15.31 1.13 5.99
N VAL A 82 -16.35 1.57 5.28
CA VAL A 82 -16.52 1.29 3.84
C VAL A 82 -15.40 1.94 3.01
N PHE A 83 -15.26 3.25 3.09
CA PHE A 83 -14.32 3.98 2.23
C PHE A 83 -12.88 3.89 2.71
N GLY A 84 -12.66 3.93 4.03
CA GLY A 84 -11.33 3.90 4.62
C GLY A 84 -10.76 2.49 4.74
N LEU A 85 -11.49 1.51 5.27
CA LEU A 85 -10.97 0.16 5.45
C LEU A 85 -11.17 -0.71 4.22
N ILE A 86 -12.40 -0.83 3.71
CA ILE A 86 -12.71 -1.77 2.61
C ILE A 86 -12.12 -1.25 1.29
N PHE A 87 -12.54 -0.07 0.84
CA PHE A 87 -12.17 0.45 -0.48
C PHE A 87 -10.71 0.87 -0.55
N LEU A 88 -10.23 1.67 0.42
CA LEU A 88 -8.87 2.17 0.38
C LEU A 88 -7.82 1.12 0.76
N HIS A 89 -8.00 0.35 1.83
CA HIS A 89 -6.95 -0.57 2.31
C HIS A 89 -7.13 -1.98 1.74
N LEU A 90 -8.19 -2.69 2.14
CA LEU A 90 -8.31 -4.14 1.92
C LEU A 90 -8.47 -4.52 0.45
N LEU A 91 -9.28 -3.76 -0.30
CA LEU A 91 -9.48 -4.00 -1.74
C LEU A 91 -8.67 -3.05 -2.62
N GLY A 92 -8.26 -1.88 -2.12
CA GLY A 92 -7.52 -0.90 -2.91
C GLY A 92 -6.02 -1.09 -2.81
N VAL A 93 -5.39 -0.29 -1.95
CA VAL A 93 -3.94 -0.08 -1.89
C VAL A 93 -3.17 -1.34 -1.52
N ILE A 94 -3.64 -2.19 -0.59
CA ILE A 94 -2.90 -3.40 -0.20
C ILE A 94 -2.74 -4.36 -1.40
N PRO A 95 -3.81 -4.84 -2.04
CA PRO A 95 -3.65 -5.74 -3.18
C PRO A 95 -3.00 -5.06 -4.39
N ILE A 96 -3.23 -3.76 -4.64
CA ILE A 96 -2.53 -3.04 -5.72
C ILE A 96 -1.02 -3.05 -5.49
N ILE A 97 -0.56 -2.70 -4.28
CA ILE A 97 0.88 -2.62 -4.01
C ILE A 97 1.47 -4.02 -4.06
N PHE A 98 0.90 -4.99 -3.33
CA PHE A 98 1.58 -6.27 -3.11
C PHE A 98 1.29 -7.34 -4.15
N LEU A 99 0.15 -7.26 -4.85
CA LEU A 99 -0.31 -8.33 -5.74
C LEU A 99 -0.45 -7.88 -7.20
N LEU A 100 -0.46 -6.60 -7.54
CA LEU A 100 -0.45 -6.19 -8.95
C LEU A 100 0.85 -6.64 -9.62
N ALA A 101 0.75 -7.36 -10.75
CA ALA A 101 1.89 -7.98 -11.41
C ALA A 101 3.08 -7.02 -11.66
N GLN A 102 2.82 -5.77 -12.04
CA GLN A 102 3.82 -4.73 -12.26
C GLN A 102 4.58 -4.35 -10.97
N HIS A 103 3.86 -4.16 -9.85
CA HIS A 103 4.49 -3.89 -8.56
C HIS A 103 5.23 -5.12 -8.03
N MET A 104 4.66 -6.32 -8.22
CA MET A 104 5.36 -7.55 -7.87
C MET A 104 6.66 -7.70 -8.64
N ALA A 105 6.71 -7.30 -9.92
CA ALA A 105 7.91 -7.39 -10.75
C ALA A 105 9.01 -6.47 -10.19
N PHE A 106 8.62 -5.27 -9.79
CA PHE A 106 9.48 -4.33 -9.10
C PHE A 106 9.98 -4.89 -7.77
N PHE A 107 9.12 -5.47 -6.93
CA PHE A 107 9.55 -6.11 -5.68
C PHE A 107 10.43 -7.33 -5.90
N ALA A 108 10.17 -8.14 -6.92
CA ALA A 108 10.99 -9.28 -7.31
C ALA A 108 12.36 -8.88 -7.89
N TYR A 109 12.51 -7.64 -8.35
CA TYR A 109 13.79 -7.05 -8.73
C TYR A 109 14.58 -6.61 -7.47
N LEU A 110 13.94 -5.92 -6.53
CA LEU A 110 14.57 -5.46 -5.29
C LEU A 110 14.85 -6.59 -4.27
N ILE A 111 13.92 -7.54 -4.17
CA ILE A 111 13.89 -8.63 -3.20
C ILE A 111 13.59 -9.93 -3.98
N PRO A 112 14.61 -10.61 -4.53
CA PRO A 112 14.41 -11.76 -5.40
C PRO A 112 13.49 -12.88 -4.85
N PRO A 113 13.48 -13.20 -3.55
CA PRO A 113 12.54 -14.17 -2.98
C PRO A 113 11.06 -13.81 -3.13
N TYR A 114 10.71 -12.53 -3.35
CA TYR A 114 9.32 -12.09 -3.55
C TYR A 114 8.64 -12.77 -4.75
N ARG A 115 9.42 -13.31 -5.69
CA ARG A 115 8.94 -14.11 -6.83
C ARG A 115 8.12 -15.33 -6.42
N ILE A 116 8.27 -15.84 -5.20
CA ILE A 116 7.46 -16.97 -4.71
C ILE A 116 5.96 -16.63 -4.71
N LEU A 117 5.61 -15.34 -4.59
CA LEU A 117 4.23 -14.88 -4.57
C LEU A 117 3.58 -14.75 -5.96
N TRP A 118 4.32 -15.00 -7.05
CA TRP A 118 3.80 -14.86 -8.43
C TRP A 118 2.46 -15.56 -8.71
N PRO A 119 2.16 -16.74 -8.12
CA PRO A 119 0.85 -17.36 -8.27
C PRO A 119 -0.31 -16.48 -7.79
N PHE A 120 -0.08 -15.50 -6.92
CA PHE A 120 -1.09 -14.55 -6.44
C PHE A 120 -1.15 -13.25 -7.25
N ALA A 121 -0.38 -13.12 -8.33
CA ALA A 121 -0.32 -11.91 -9.13
C ALA A 121 -1.68 -11.58 -9.78
N LEU A 122 -2.06 -10.32 -9.70
CA LEU A 122 -3.27 -9.76 -10.29
C LEU A 122 -2.94 -9.10 -11.63
N PRO A 123 -3.78 -9.32 -12.65
CA PRO A 123 -3.61 -8.68 -13.94
C PRO A 123 -3.87 -7.18 -13.86
N LEU A 124 -3.32 -6.43 -14.82
CA LEU A 124 -3.47 -4.98 -14.88
C LEU A 124 -4.92 -4.56 -15.07
N SER A 125 -5.64 -5.26 -15.95
CA SER A 125 -6.96 -4.84 -16.42
C SER A 125 -7.91 -5.99 -16.66
N VAL A 126 -9.20 -5.67 -16.79
CA VAL A 126 -10.24 -6.64 -17.21
C VAL A 126 -9.87 -7.29 -18.53
N THR A 127 -9.41 -6.51 -19.53
CA THR A 127 -8.99 -7.07 -20.82
C THR A 127 -7.83 -8.05 -20.66
N SER A 128 -6.83 -7.70 -19.83
CA SER A 128 -5.69 -8.58 -19.54
C SER A 128 -6.15 -9.85 -18.80
N ALA A 129 -7.11 -9.73 -17.89
CA ALA A 129 -7.70 -10.84 -17.14
C ALA A 129 -8.54 -11.76 -18.04
N THR A 130 -9.36 -11.21 -18.93
CA THR A 130 -10.17 -11.98 -19.87
C THR A 130 -9.28 -12.72 -20.86
N LEU A 131 -8.27 -12.05 -21.43
CA LEU A 131 -7.29 -12.70 -22.31
C LEU A 131 -6.54 -13.83 -21.61
N THR A 132 -6.23 -13.64 -20.33
CA THR A 132 -5.62 -14.66 -19.49
C THR A 132 -6.47 -15.93 -19.39
N ILE A 133 -7.80 -15.82 -19.42
CA ILE A 133 -8.73 -16.95 -19.27
C ILE A 133 -9.13 -17.54 -20.63
N THR A 134 -9.42 -16.69 -21.62
CA THR A 134 -10.00 -17.11 -22.91
C THR A 134 -8.96 -17.45 -23.96
N SER A 135 -7.73 -16.95 -23.80
CA SER A 135 -6.62 -17.16 -24.73
C SER A 135 -5.42 -17.69 -23.98
N PRO A 136 -5.30 -19.02 -23.79
CA PRO A 136 -4.13 -19.61 -23.15
C PRO A 136 -2.91 -19.51 -24.07
N LEU A 137 -2.40 -18.28 -24.25
CA LEU A 137 -1.19 -18.00 -24.97
C LEU A 137 -0.02 -18.55 -24.16
N LYS A 138 0.69 -19.53 -24.73
CA LYS A 138 2.01 -19.90 -24.24
C LYS A 138 2.92 -18.67 -24.39
N PRO A 139 3.67 -18.25 -23.35
CA PRO A 139 4.60 -17.12 -23.46
C PRO A 139 5.55 -17.34 -24.64
N VAL A 140 5.63 -16.36 -25.54
CA VAL A 140 6.50 -16.42 -26.74
C VAL A 140 7.96 -16.06 -26.40
N THR A 141 8.21 -15.64 -25.16
CA THR A 141 9.53 -15.31 -24.60
C THR A 141 9.74 -16.08 -23.30
N ALA A 142 10.99 -16.19 -22.83
CA ALA A 142 11.45 -16.95 -21.67
C ALA A 142 10.88 -16.51 -20.29
N MET A 143 9.64 -16.03 -20.23
CA MET A 143 8.88 -15.91 -19.00
C MET A 143 8.48 -17.30 -18.51
N ARG A 144 8.84 -17.63 -17.27
CA ARG A 144 8.59 -18.93 -16.64
C ARG A 144 7.12 -19.24 -16.32
N PHE A 145 6.16 -18.39 -16.70
CA PHE A 145 4.76 -18.51 -16.29
C PHE A 145 3.79 -18.15 -17.41
N THR A 146 2.82 -19.04 -17.65
CA THR A 146 1.62 -18.78 -18.45
C THR A 146 0.68 -17.89 -17.63
N PHE A 147 0.22 -16.76 -18.19
CA PHE A 147 -0.70 -15.83 -17.52
C PHE A 147 -1.93 -16.55 -16.93
N VAL A 148 -2.37 -17.64 -17.57
CA VAL A 148 -3.60 -18.43 -17.33
C VAL A 148 -3.69 -19.10 -15.95
N ASN A 149 -2.57 -19.31 -15.25
CA ASN A 149 -2.53 -20.14 -14.04
C ASN A 149 -2.17 -19.33 -12.79
N ASN A 150 -3.00 -18.35 -12.42
CA ASN A 150 -2.92 -17.70 -11.11
C ASN A 150 -3.95 -18.31 -10.13
N PHE A 151 -3.72 -18.13 -8.84
CA PHE A 151 -4.55 -18.65 -7.75
C PHE A 151 -6.02 -18.18 -7.84
N TRP A 152 -6.25 -17.03 -8.48
CA TRP A 152 -7.56 -16.37 -8.54
C TRP A 152 -8.47 -16.92 -9.65
N GLY A 153 -7.90 -17.50 -10.71
CA GLY A 153 -8.66 -18.01 -11.84
C GLY A 153 -9.65 -16.97 -12.40
N PRO A 154 -10.93 -17.32 -12.62
CA PRO A 154 -11.95 -16.39 -13.13
C PRO A 154 -12.19 -15.15 -12.27
N LEU A 155 -11.89 -15.20 -10.96
CA LEU A 155 -12.06 -14.05 -10.08
C LEU A 155 -11.17 -12.86 -10.49
N SER A 156 -10.07 -13.12 -11.20
CA SER A 156 -9.17 -12.09 -11.72
C SER A 156 -9.86 -11.09 -12.67
N VAL A 157 -11.02 -11.44 -13.26
CA VAL A 157 -11.82 -10.51 -14.07
C VAL A 157 -12.35 -9.35 -13.21
N ILE A 158 -12.69 -9.60 -11.95
CA ILE A 158 -13.17 -8.58 -11.00
C ILE A 158 -12.00 -8.06 -10.15
N LEU A 159 -11.09 -8.97 -9.76
CA LEU A 159 -9.90 -8.68 -8.98
C LEU A 159 -8.73 -8.34 -9.92
N ASN A 160 -8.77 -7.15 -10.52
CA ASN A 160 -7.73 -6.64 -11.41
C ASN A 160 -7.34 -5.20 -11.04
N GLY A 161 -6.18 -4.76 -11.54
CA GLY A 161 -5.61 -3.44 -11.24
C GLY A 161 -6.57 -2.27 -11.45
N ASP A 162 -7.43 -2.28 -12.48
CA ASP A 162 -8.38 -1.19 -12.73
C ASP A 162 -9.41 -1.06 -11.60
N VAL A 163 -10.04 -2.17 -11.25
CA VAL A 163 -11.09 -2.20 -10.21
C VAL A 163 -10.49 -1.78 -8.88
N LEU A 164 -9.32 -2.34 -8.52
CA LEU A 164 -8.66 -1.99 -7.28
C LEU A 164 -8.25 -0.52 -7.26
N ALA A 165 -7.69 0.00 -8.36
CA ALA A 165 -7.29 1.40 -8.46
C ALA A 165 -8.49 2.34 -8.30
N ILE A 166 -9.63 2.04 -8.93
CA ILE A 166 -10.86 2.82 -8.77
C ILE A 166 -11.32 2.80 -7.31
N LEU A 167 -11.36 1.63 -6.66
CA LEU A 167 -11.72 1.52 -5.24
C LEU A 167 -10.77 2.33 -4.36
N ALA A 168 -9.46 2.24 -4.62
CA ALA A 168 -8.45 3.01 -3.91
C ALA A 168 -8.63 4.53 -4.09
N ILE A 169 -8.91 4.99 -5.33
CA ILE A 169 -9.15 6.40 -5.66
C ILE A 169 -10.40 6.90 -4.93
N VAL A 170 -11.51 6.16 -4.97
CA VAL A 170 -12.75 6.52 -4.26
C VAL A 170 -12.50 6.59 -2.75
N GLY A 171 -11.84 5.59 -2.18
CA GLY A 171 -11.51 5.56 -0.75
C GLY A 171 -10.58 6.71 -0.33
N ALA A 172 -9.53 6.98 -1.10
CA ALA A 172 -8.60 8.08 -0.84
C ALA A 172 -9.27 9.46 -0.99
N SER A 173 -10.13 9.63 -2.01
CA SER A 173 -10.90 10.85 -2.24
C SER A 173 -11.84 11.14 -1.08
N PHE A 174 -12.52 10.11 -0.57
CA PHE A 174 -13.32 10.22 0.65
C PHE A 174 -12.46 10.65 1.86
N LYS A 175 -11.25 10.09 2.04
CA LYS A 175 -10.35 10.50 3.13
C LYS A 175 -9.85 11.94 2.99
N VAL A 176 -9.59 12.42 1.77
CA VAL A 176 -9.27 13.84 1.52
C VAL A 176 -10.48 14.70 1.88
N GLY A 177 -11.65 14.40 1.33
CA GLY A 177 -12.88 15.17 1.55
C GLY A 177 -13.25 15.25 3.04
N THR A 178 -13.20 14.13 3.76
CA THR A 178 -13.45 14.12 5.22
C THR A 178 -12.45 14.96 5.98
N LYS A 179 -11.16 14.96 5.63
CA LYS A 179 -10.15 15.79 6.29
C LYS A 179 -10.30 17.27 6.00
N ILE A 180 -10.65 17.62 4.76
CA ILE A 180 -10.99 19.02 4.39
C ILE A 180 -12.22 19.47 5.17
N TYR A 181 -13.27 18.66 5.22
CA TYR A 181 -14.49 18.97 5.97
C TYR A 181 -14.24 19.13 7.47
N GLU A 182 -13.50 18.22 8.10
CA GLU A 182 -13.08 18.30 9.50
C GLU A 182 -12.32 19.59 9.80
N ARG A 183 -11.45 20.02 8.88
CA ARG A 183 -10.59 21.20 9.04
C ARG A 183 -11.33 22.50 8.75
N CYS A 184 -11.97 22.61 7.60
CA CYS A 184 -12.54 23.86 7.10
C CYS A 184 -13.93 24.13 7.69
N VAL A 185 -14.77 23.09 7.84
CA VAL A 185 -16.14 23.24 8.32
C VAL A 185 -16.22 23.05 9.83
N LYS A 186 -15.73 21.91 10.33
CA LYS A 186 -15.79 21.61 11.77
C LYS A 186 -14.69 22.30 12.59
N LYS A 187 -13.71 22.94 11.93
CA LYS A 187 -12.58 23.65 12.56
C LYS A 187 -11.84 22.81 13.61
N LEU A 188 -11.78 21.49 13.40
CA LEU A 188 -11.16 20.58 14.35
C LEU A 188 -9.64 20.81 14.34
N ARG A 189 -9.08 21.13 15.51
CA ARG A 189 -7.66 21.44 15.67
C ARG A 189 -6.74 20.22 15.43
N ASN A 190 -7.29 19.01 15.57
CA ASN A 190 -6.58 17.76 15.32
C ASN A 190 -6.53 17.36 13.82
N ALA A 191 -7.28 18.03 12.93
CA ALA A 191 -7.18 17.84 11.49
C ALA A 191 -5.94 18.56 10.95
N ARG A 192 -4.82 17.85 10.81
CA ARG A 192 -3.54 18.43 10.38
C ARG A 192 -3.52 18.62 8.86
N ILE A 193 -2.93 19.73 8.40
CA ILE A 193 -2.73 19.99 6.96
C ILE A 193 -1.88 18.87 6.33
N THR A 194 -0.88 18.40 7.06
CA THR A 194 -0.04 17.28 6.63
C THR A 194 -0.84 16.01 6.33
N ASP A 195 -1.97 15.79 7.02
CA ASP A 195 -2.83 14.65 6.75
C ASP A 195 -3.55 14.75 5.41
N ILE A 196 -3.93 15.97 5.00
CA ILE A 196 -4.55 16.26 3.71
C ILE A 196 -3.51 16.09 2.62
N LEU A 197 -2.33 16.69 2.77
CA LEU A 197 -1.25 16.63 1.78
C LEU A 197 -0.81 15.19 1.50
N VAL A 198 -0.69 14.36 2.54
CA VAL A 198 -0.29 12.95 2.38
C VAL A 198 -1.37 12.12 1.67
N TYR A 199 -2.66 12.39 1.91
CA TYR A 199 -3.73 11.75 1.13
C TYR A 199 -3.82 12.28 -0.30
N ALA A 200 -3.53 13.56 -0.53
CA ALA A 200 -3.47 14.14 -1.86
C ALA A 200 -2.32 13.53 -2.68
N LEU A 201 -1.14 13.35 -2.06
CA LEU A 201 -0.02 12.61 -2.66
C LEU A 201 -0.40 11.17 -2.99
N LEU A 202 -1.13 10.47 -2.10
CA LEU A 202 -1.65 9.14 -2.41
C LEU A 202 -2.61 9.14 -3.62
N LEU A 203 -3.49 10.15 -3.72
CA LEU A 203 -4.36 10.30 -4.88
C LEU A 203 -3.57 10.55 -6.16
N GLU A 204 -2.58 11.44 -6.12
CA GLU A 204 -1.68 11.70 -7.26
C GLU A 204 -1.05 10.40 -7.76
N ILE A 205 -0.49 9.59 -6.86
CA ILE A 205 0.11 8.29 -7.19
C ILE A 205 -0.93 7.37 -7.85
N LEU A 206 -2.13 7.25 -7.26
CA LEU A 206 -3.18 6.38 -7.80
C LEU A 206 -3.64 6.85 -9.19
N PHE A 207 -3.88 8.15 -9.38
CA PHE A 207 -4.31 8.71 -10.66
C PHE A 207 -3.24 8.57 -11.73
N THR A 208 -2.00 8.96 -11.44
CA THR A 208 -0.90 8.88 -12.40
C THR A 208 -0.57 7.44 -12.78
N GLY A 209 -0.62 6.50 -11.84
CA GLY A 209 -0.45 5.07 -12.09
C GLY A 209 -1.59 4.49 -12.93
N TYR A 210 -2.84 4.84 -12.59
CA TYR A 210 -4.01 4.43 -13.36
C TYR A 210 -3.97 4.97 -14.80
N LEU A 211 -3.63 6.25 -14.97
CA LEU A 211 -3.50 6.87 -16.30
C LEU A 211 -2.32 6.28 -17.08
N ALA A 212 -1.18 6.00 -16.44
CA ALA A 212 -0.04 5.34 -17.08
C ALA A 212 -0.40 3.92 -17.55
N ALA A 213 -1.18 3.17 -16.76
CA ALA A 213 -1.70 1.86 -17.16
C ALA A 213 -2.69 1.93 -18.34
N ARG A 214 -3.31 3.09 -18.56
CA ARG A 214 -4.35 3.33 -19.55
C ARG A 214 -3.94 4.20 -20.72
N HIS A 215 -2.65 4.58 -20.79
CA HIS A 215 -2.11 5.53 -21.76
C HIS A 215 -2.83 5.36 -23.11
N PHE A 216 -3.76 6.29 -23.39
CA PHE A 216 -4.70 6.14 -24.47
C PHE A 216 -3.89 6.04 -25.77
N PRO A 217 -4.16 5.08 -26.67
CA PRO A 217 -3.55 5.08 -27.99
C PRO A 217 -4.10 6.29 -28.74
N THR A 218 -3.44 7.44 -28.58
CA THR A 218 -3.77 8.63 -29.36
C THR A 218 -3.11 8.48 -30.72
N THR A 219 -3.94 8.00 -31.65
CA THR A 219 -3.80 7.99 -33.12
C THR A 219 -3.25 6.71 -33.77
N ALA A 220 -3.64 6.53 -35.04
CA ALA A 220 -3.26 5.45 -35.96
C ALA A 220 -1.74 5.34 -36.24
N ALA A 221 -0.92 6.18 -35.60
CA ALA A 221 0.53 6.23 -35.75
C ALA A 221 1.32 5.67 -34.54
N GLY A 222 0.65 5.13 -33.51
CA GLY A 222 1.29 4.43 -32.40
C GLY A 222 1.15 5.12 -31.04
N THR A 223 1.57 4.41 -30.00
CA THR A 223 1.53 4.83 -28.60
C THR A 223 2.38 6.09 -28.37
N ASN A 224 1.82 7.15 -27.76
CA ASN A 224 2.61 8.31 -27.34
C ASN A 224 3.45 7.95 -26.11
N VAL A 225 4.64 7.38 -26.37
CA VAL A 225 5.61 6.92 -25.36
C VAL A 225 5.96 8.04 -24.38
N ALA A 226 6.08 9.29 -24.84
CA ALA A 226 6.40 10.44 -23.98
C ALA A 226 5.32 10.71 -22.91
N VAL A 227 4.04 10.52 -23.25
CA VAL A 227 2.93 10.66 -22.28
C VAL A 227 2.97 9.52 -21.25
N TYR A 228 3.23 8.29 -21.70
CA TYR A 228 3.40 7.16 -20.81
C TYR A 228 4.57 7.38 -19.84
N ASP A 229 5.75 7.76 -20.34
CA ASP A 229 6.94 8.03 -19.54
C ASP A 229 6.70 9.17 -18.54
N THR A 230 5.98 10.22 -18.95
CA THR A 230 5.63 11.31 -18.04
C THR A 230 4.71 10.84 -16.92
N LEU A 231 3.62 10.13 -17.23
CA LEU A 231 2.65 9.65 -16.23
C LEU A 231 3.28 8.62 -15.29
N LEU A 232 4.06 7.67 -15.84
CA LEU A 232 4.76 6.69 -15.05
C LEU A 232 5.87 7.33 -14.20
N GLY A 233 6.58 8.31 -14.76
CA GLY A 233 7.57 9.11 -14.04
C GLY A 233 6.96 9.84 -12.85
N LEU A 234 5.81 10.50 -13.03
CA LEU A 234 5.04 11.12 -11.93
C LEU A 234 4.60 10.09 -10.89
N HIS A 235 4.10 8.93 -11.32
CA HIS A 235 3.70 7.85 -10.42
C HIS A 235 4.88 7.38 -9.55
N VAL A 236 6.04 7.11 -10.15
CA VAL A 236 7.25 6.67 -9.45
C VAL A 236 7.80 7.78 -8.55
N LEU A 237 7.82 9.04 -9.01
CA LEU A 237 8.26 10.19 -8.23
C LEU A 237 7.38 10.39 -6.99
N GLY A 238 6.06 10.37 -7.17
CA GLY A 238 5.08 10.46 -6.08
C GLY A 238 5.22 9.30 -5.10
N ALA A 239 5.32 8.06 -5.60
CA ALA A 239 5.48 6.87 -4.76
C ALA A 239 6.79 6.90 -3.97
N SER A 240 7.88 7.34 -4.58
CA SER A 240 9.18 7.53 -3.94
C SER A 240 9.12 8.62 -2.87
N THR A 241 8.46 9.75 -3.18
CA THR A 241 8.24 10.83 -2.20
C THR A 241 7.46 10.30 -1.01
N LEU A 242 6.39 9.54 -1.27
CA LEU A 242 5.59 8.95 -0.21
C LEU A 242 6.41 7.98 0.64
N LEU A 243 7.21 7.12 0.00
CA LEU A 243 8.14 6.19 0.65
C LEU A 243 9.08 6.92 1.61
N ALA A 244 9.75 7.97 1.17
CA ALA A 244 10.63 8.79 2.01
C ALA A 244 9.89 9.41 3.21
N LEU A 245 8.61 9.77 3.04
CA LEU A 245 7.77 10.37 4.07
C LEU A 245 7.12 9.34 5.02
N LEU A 246 7.04 8.05 4.67
CA LEU A 246 6.38 7.02 5.49
C LEU A 246 6.80 7.04 6.98
N PRO A 247 8.11 7.05 7.34
CA PRO A 247 8.53 7.04 8.75
C PRO A 247 8.22 8.35 9.49
N PHE A 248 7.92 9.43 8.78
CA PHE A 248 7.68 10.76 9.38
C PHE A 248 6.21 11.14 9.42
N THR A 249 5.33 10.38 8.77
CA THR A 249 3.90 10.67 8.66
C THR A 249 3.04 9.65 9.41
N LYS A 250 1.72 9.85 9.38
CA LYS A 250 0.76 8.89 9.94
C LYS A 250 0.83 7.51 9.27
N TYR A 251 1.35 7.40 8.05
CA TYR A 251 1.42 6.13 7.32
C TYR A 251 2.41 5.12 7.91
N TRP A 252 3.25 5.54 8.87
CA TRP A 252 3.96 4.61 9.73
C TRP A 252 3.05 3.58 10.44
N HIS A 253 1.75 3.88 10.60
CA HIS A 253 0.78 2.93 11.14
C HIS A 253 0.70 1.64 10.30
N PHE A 254 0.84 1.75 8.98
CA PHE A 254 0.77 0.60 8.08
C PHE A 254 1.98 -0.32 8.23
N ILE A 255 3.18 0.27 8.32
CA ILE A 255 4.45 -0.48 8.43
C ILE A 255 4.59 -1.12 9.80
N PHE A 256 4.31 -0.37 10.86
CA PHE A 256 4.69 -0.80 12.21
C PHE A 256 3.68 -0.40 13.29
N GLY A 257 3.16 0.83 13.26
CA GLY A 257 2.39 1.38 14.38
C GLY A 257 1.14 0.56 14.75
N TYR A 258 0.41 0.03 13.76
CA TYR A 258 -0.75 -0.82 14.01
C TYR A 258 -0.32 -2.21 14.53
N TRP A 259 0.57 -2.90 13.81
CA TRP A 259 0.99 -4.26 14.14
C TRP A 259 1.67 -4.35 15.51
N TYR A 260 2.69 -3.54 15.71
CA TYR A 260 3.43 -3.50 16.97
C TYR A 260 2.57 -3.00 18.12
N GLY A 261 1.81 -1.93 17.91
CA GLY A 261 0.90 -1.39 18.92
C GLY A 261 -0.14 -2.43 19.38
N LYS A 262 -0.69 -3.21 18.44
CA LYS A 262 -1.68 -4.25 18.74
C LYS A 262 -1.09 -5.47 19.43
N LEU A 263 0.13 -5.88 19.08
CA LEU A 263 0.85 -6.92 19.81
C LEU A 263 1.13 -6.49 21.25
N HIS A 264 1.51 -5.23 21.47
CA HIS A 264 1.68 -4.68 22.81
C HIS A 264 0.37 -4.58 23.60
N GLU A 265 -0.69 -4.08 22.97
CA GLU A 265 -2.02 -4.02 23.59
C GLU A 265 -2.50 -5.43 24.00
N TRP A 266 -2.30 -6.42 23.14
CA TRP A 266 -2.60 -7.81 23.46
C TRP A 266 -1.78 -8.30 24.66
N TRP A 267 -0.46 -8.10 24.65
CA TRP A 267 0.40 -8.53 25.74
C TRP A 267 0.02 -7.85 27.06
N ASP A 268 -0.08 -6.51 27.08
CA ASP A 268 -0.28 -5.74 28.30
C ASP A 268 -1.72 -5.88 28.84
N LEU A 269 -2.75 -5.88 27.97
CA LEU A 269 -4.14 -5.92 28.43
C LEU A 269 -4.67 -7.35 28.57
N ARG A 270 -4.38 -8.24 27.62
CA ARG A 270 -4.96 -9.60 27.59
C ARG A 270 -4.10 -10.60 28.35
N VAL A 271 -2.78 -10.56 28.19
CA VAL A 271 -1.86 -11.52 28.85
C VAL A 271 -1.51 -11.06 30.27
N GLN A 272 -1.12 -9.80 30.46
CA GLN A 272 -0.73 -9.32 31.79
C GLN A 272 -1.94 -9.00 32.67
N LYS A 273 -2.86 -8.14 32.21
CA LYS A 273 -4.01 -7.69 33.02
C LYS A 273 -5.22 -8.63 33.00
N GLY A 274 -5.30 -9.55 32.03
CA GLY A 274 -6.44 -10.47 31.90
C GLY A 274 -7.77 -9.80 31.50
N ALA A 275 -7.73 -8.64 30.83
CA ALA A 275 -8.94 -7.95 30.35
C ALA A 275 -9.63 -8.75 29.23
N ILE A 276 -10.96 -8.84 29.25
CA ILE A 276 -11.82 -9.58 28.27
C ILE A 276 -12.31 -8.68 27.14
#